data_AF-A0A1V9FC98-F1
#
_entry.id   AF-A0A1V9FC98-F1
#
_cell.length_a   1.000
_cell.length_b   1.000
_cell.length_c   1.000
_cell.angle_alpha   90.00
_cell.angle_beta   90.00
_cell.angle_gamma   90.00
#
_symmetry.space_group_name_H-M   'P 1'
#
loop_
_entity.id
_entity.type
_entity.pdbx_description
1 polymer ?
#
loop_
_entity_poly.entity_id
_entity_poly.type
_entity_poly.pdbx_seq_one_letter_code
_entity_poly.pdbx_strand_id
1 'polypeptide(L)'
;MIHHVANGVNGKRSLTTLACMALLTLFIGACKKDEEPGITLKLMNRWSLVQINDTAYAPNTAPDTSHYIGAGDDYFEFRKDGRFYSSIMKALDSARYTYSEANLKINVGNCQYKILYITNNAMELWDPHYTPGGFTGYVSHKVTLKR
;
A
#
# COMPACT_ATOMS: atom_id res chain seq x y z
N MET A 1 33.17 -87.17 26.29
CA MET A 1 32.31 -87.99 27.15
C MET A 1 31.00 -87.22 27.35
N ILE A 2 29.94 -87.66 26.66
CA ILE A 2 28.50 -87.61 26.98
C ILE A 2 27.96 -86.22 27.47
N HIS A 3 27.42 -85.38 26.58
CA HIS A 3 26.00 -85.23 26.17
C HIS A 3 24.99 -84.92 27.30
N HIS A 4 24.34 -83.75 27.20
CA HIS A 4 22.88 -83.52 27.35
C HIS A 4 22.60 -82.04 26.98
N VAL A 5 22.21 -81.72 25.73
CA VAL A 5 20.87 -81.69 25.11
C VAL A 5 20.03 -80.46 25.46
N ALA A 6 19.50 -79.88 24.38
CA ALA A 6 18.74 -78.65 24.20
C ALA A 6 17.42 -78.55 24.96
N ASN A 7 16.89 -77.32 25.01
CA ASN A 7 15.48 -77.08 24.71
C ASN A 7 15.34 -75.79 23.89
N GLY A 8 14.81 -75.95 22.67
CA GLY A 8 14.37 -74.84 21.84
C GLY A 8 12.90 -74.51 22.13
N VAL A 9 12.51 -73.27 21.84
CA VAL A 9 11.10 -72.96 21.59
C VAL A 9 11.01 -72.05 20.37
N ASN A 10 10.41 -72.61 19.32
CA ASN A 10 9.95 -71.93 18.12
C ASN A 10 8.87 -70.90 18.45
N GLY A 11 8.95 -69.70 17.86
CA GLY A 11 7.87 -68.72 17.88
C GLY A 11 8.01 -67.71 16.73
N LYS A 12 7.29 -67.96 15.63
CA LYS A 12 7.26 -67.14 14.41
C LYS A 12 6.51 -65.82 14.63
N ARG A 13 7.09 -64.71 14.14
CA ARG A 13 6.47 -63.44 13.62
C ARG A 13 5.48 -62.71 14.54
N SER A 14 5.49 -61.38 14.68
CA SER A 14 5.30 -60.40 13.60
C SER A 14 5.79 -59.01 14.04
N LEU A 15 6.71 -58.41 13.27
CA LEU A 15 6.98 -56.97 13.31
C LEU A 15 5.77 -56.25 12.72
N THR A 16 4.89 -55.68 13.55
CA THR A 16 3.84 -54.75 13.09
C THR A 16 3.24 -54.00 14.28
N THR A 17 3.96 -52.98 14.75
CA THR A 17 3.40 -51.90 15.57
C THR A 17 4.20 -50.62 15.35
N LEU A 18 4.26 -50.21 14.09
CA LEU A 18 4.57 -48.85 13.67
C LEU A 18 3.29 -48.26 13.07
N ALA A 19 3.09 -46.96 13.29
CA ALA A 19 2.03 -46.10 12.75
C ALA A 19 0.72 -46.05 13.55
N CYS A 20 0.64 -45.13 14.54
CA CYS A 20 -0.62 -44.44 14.86
C CYS A 20 -0.49 -43.21 15.79
N MET A 21 0.66 -42.52 15.86
CA MET A 21 0.82 -41.34 16.73
C MET A 21 1.59 -40.19 16.06
N ALA A 22 1.44 -39.99 14.74
CA ALA A 22 2.18 -38.95 14.02
C ALA A 22 1.37 -38.24 12.92
N LEU A 23 0.06 -38.06 13.09
CA LEU A 23 -0.77 -37.43 12.04
C LEU A 23 -1.93 -36.58 12.60
N LEU A 24 -1.67 -35.81 13.65
CA LEU A 24 -2.67 -34.84 14.17
C LEU A 24 -2.10 -33.45 14.47
N THR A 25 -1.08 -33.03 13.73
CA THR A 25 -0.56 -31.64 13.77
C THR A 25 -0.58 -30.93 12.40
N LEU A 26 -1.12 -31.54 11.35
CA LEU A 26 -1.11 -30.98 9.98
C LEU A 26 -2.26 -30.02 9.65
N PHE A 27 -3.10 -29.66 10.62
CA PHE A 27 -4.19 -28.69 10.42
C PHE A 27 -4.14 -27.52 11.39
N ILE A 28 -2.94 -27.04 11.73
CA ILE A 28 -2.82 -25.64 12.13
C ILE A 28 -3.02 -24.87 10.83
N GLY A 29 -4.25 -24.43 10.60
CA GLY A 29 -4.64 -23.68 9.42
C GLY A 29 -3.61 -22.59 9.15
N ALA A 30 -2.90 -22.72 8.03
CA ALA A 30 -2.30 -21.58 7.38
C ALA A 30 -3.47 -20.71 6.89
N CYS A 31 -4.09 -19.99 7.82
CA CYS A 31 -4.70 -18.71 7.50
C CYS A 31 -3.57 -17.92 6.85
N LYS A 32 -3.54 -17.92 5.52
CA LYS A 32 -2.90 -16.86 4.77
C LYS A 32 -3.64 -15.63 5.23
N LYS A 33 -3.11 -14.96 6.25
CA LYS A 33 -3.47 -13.58 6.53
C LYS A 33 -3.10 -12.91 5.23
N ASP A 34 -4.10 -12.52 4.43
CA ASP A 34 -3.85 -11.70 3.26
C ASP A 34 -3.04 -10.52 3.76
N GLU A 35 -1.74 -10.51 3.45
CA GLU A 35 -0.87 -9.44 3.86
C GLU A 35 -1.36 -8.22 3.08
N GLU A 36 -1.99 -7.29 3.80
CA GLU A 36 -2.37 -6.04 3.17
C GLU A 36 -1.14 -5.45 2.48
N PRO A 37 -1.26 -5.04 1.21
CA PRO A 37 -0.14 -4.44 0.51
C PRO A 37 0.40 -3.26 1.33
N GLY A 38 1.72 -3.20 1.48
CA GLY A 38 2.40 -2.07 2.13
C GLY A 38 2.05 -0.74 1.45
N ILE A 39 2.25 0.37 2.15
CA ILE A 39 1.88 1.72 1.68
C ILE A 39 2.55 2.03 0.33
N THR A 40 3.83 1.70 0.17
CA THR A 40 4.55 1.80 -1.11
C THR A 40 3.79 1.11 -2.26
N LEU A 41 3.32 -0.13 -2.06
CA LEU A 41 2.63 -0.89 -3.10
C LEU A 41 1.24 -0.32 -3.40
N LYS A 42 0.55 0.23 -2.39
CA LYS A 42 -0.72 0.94 -2.58
C LYS A 42 -0.49 2.20 -3.42
N LEU A 43 0.53 2.99 -3.10
CA LEU A 43 0.83 4.26 -3.79
C LEU A 43 1.13 4.06 -5.27
N MET A 44 1.97 3.07 -5.60
CA MET A 44 2.50 2.84 -6.95
C MET A 44 1.45 2.24 -7.90
N ASN A 45 0.42 3.04 -8.21
CA ASN A 45 -0.72 2.68 -9.03
C ASN A 45 -1.20 3.87 -9.86
N ARG A 46 -2.15 3.60 -10.77
CA ARG A 46 -3.00 4.63 -11.38
C ARG A 46 -4.22 4.84 -10.50
N TRP A 47 -4.52 6.11 -10.28
CA TRP A 47 -5.59 6.60 -9.43
C TRP A 47 -6.47 7.55 -10.24
N SER A 48 -7.75 7.24 -10.35
CA SER A 48 -8.73 8.15 -10.95
C SER A 48 -8.91 9.37 -10.04
N LEU A 49 -8.94 10.55 -10.65
CA LEU A 49 -9.21 11.78 -9.94
C LEU A 49 -10.69 11.85 -9.55
N VAL A 50 -10.97 12.09 -8.27
CA VAL A 50 -12.33 12.35 -7.79
C VAL A 50 -12.58 13.85 -7.76
N GLN A 51 -11.69 14.59 -7.10
CA GLN A 51 -11.78 16.04 -7.00
C GLN A 51 -10.45 16.65 -6.57
N ILE A 52 -10.30 17.94 -6.88
CA ILE A 52 -9.28 18.82 -6.31
C ILE A 52 -10.04 19.96 -5.63
N ASN A 53 -9.79 20.17 -4.34
CA ASN A 53 -10.29 21.34 -3.62
C ASN A 53 -9.13 22.28 -3.35
N ASP A 54 -9.23 23.50 -3.83
CA ASP A 54 -8.26 24.55 -3.58
C ASP A 54 -8.80 25.46 -2.48
N THR A 55 -7.91 25.90 -1.60
CA THR A 55 -8.25 26.90 -0.59
C THR A 55 -7.17 27.96 -0.54
N ALA A 56 -7.55 29.19 -0.87
CA ALA A 56 -6.69 30.35 -0.74
C ALA A 56 -6.90 31.00 0.63
N TYR A 57 -5.82 31.12 1.39
CA TYR A 57 -5.78 31.80 2.67
C TYR A 57 -5.10 33.16 2.49
N ALA A 58 -5.76 34.22 2.94
CA ALA A 58 -5.18 35.55 3.01
C ALA A 58 -5.47 36.17 4.39
N PRO A 59 -4.61 37.07 4.88
CA PRO A 59 -4.82 37.71 6.19
C PRO A 59 -6.09 38.54 6.21
N ASN A 60 -6.78 38.51 7.35
CA ASN A 60 -7.97 39.34 7.61
C ASN A 60 -9.15 39.11 6.64
N THR A 61 -9.15 38.00 5.90
CA THR A 61 -10.25 37.58 5.03
C THR A 61 -10.61 36.14 5.31
N ALA A 62 -11.87 35.77 5.06
CA ALA A 62 -12.25 34.36 5.08
C ALA A 62 -11.50 33.59 3.97
N PRO A 63 -11.19 32.29 4.16
CA PRO A 63 -10.62 31.47 3.11
C PRO A 63 -11.56 31.40 1.90
N ASP A 64 -11.00 31.54 0.71
CA ASP A 64 -11.72 31.34 -0.54
C ASP A 64 -11.48 29.92 -1.04
N THR A 65 -12.55 29.25 -1.48
CA THR A 65 -12.50 27.84 -1.88
C THR A 65 -13.02 27.66 -3.29
N SER A 66 -12.26 26.96 -4.11
CA SER A 66 -12.71 26.46 -5.42
C SER A 66 -12.54 24.95 -5.45
N HIS A 67 -13.25 24.30 -6.37
CA HIS A 67 -13.10 22.88 -6.57
C HIS A 67 -13.21 22.51 -8.03
N TYR A 68 -12.54 21.42 -8.38
CA TYR A 68 -12.63 20.73 -9.64
C TYR A 68 -13.10 19.30 -9.38
N ILE A 69 -14.10 18.84 -10.13
CA ILE A 69 -14.57 17.44 -10.09
C ILE A 69 -13.89 16.70 -11.25
N GLY A 70 -13.23 15.59 -10.94
CA GLY A 70 -12.51 14.80 -11.93
C GLY A 70 -13.43 14.20 -12.99
N ALA A 71 -13.03 14.30 -14.25
CA ALA A 71 -13.65 13.58 -15.36
C ALA A 71 -13.24 12.09 -15.32
N GLY A 72 -13.99 11.23 -16.04
CA GLY A 72 -13.76 9.78 -16.01
C GLY A 72 -12.39 9.33 -16.52
N ASP A 73 -11.72 10.16 -17.32
CA ASP A 73 -10.38 9.96 -17.86
C ASP A 73 -9.29 10.74 -17.11
N ASP A 74 -9.64 11.51 -16.06
CA ASP A 74 -8.66 12.20 -15.24
C ASP A 74 -8.00 11.24 -14.24
N TYR A 75 -6.67 11.31 -14.14
CA TYR A 75 -5.91 10.40 -13.28
C TYR A 75 -4.57 10.96 -12.83
N PHE A 76 -4.08 10.43 -11.71
CA PHE A 76 -2.68 10.47 -11.26
C PHE A 76 -2.09 9.06 -11.31
N GLU A 77 -0.87 8.89 -11.81
CA GLU A 77 -0.19 7.60 -11.87
C GLU A 77 1.22 7.71 -11.30
N PHE A 78 1.48 6.96 -10.23
CA PHE A 78 2.78 6.86 -9.59
C PHE A 78 3.43 5.53 -9.97
N ARG A 79 4.55 5.58 -10.69
CA ARG A 79 5.25 4.38 -11.15
C ARG A 79 6.41 3.99 -10.26
N LYS A 80 6.68 2.68 -10.23
CA LYS A 80 7.80 2.08 -9.47
C LYS A 80 9.17 2.62 -9.89
N ASP A 81 9.30 3.14 -11.11
CA ASP A 81 10.53 3.74 -11.65
C ASP A 81 10.75 5.21 -11.20
N GLY A 82 9.89 5.74 -10.33
CA GLY A 82 9.98 7.12 -9.85
C GLY A 82 9.39 8.15 -10.82
N ARG A 83 8.63 7.73 -11.84
CA ARG A 83 7.87 8.65 -12.70
C ARG A 83 6.44 8.85 -12.22
N PHE A 84 6.02 10.10 -12.28
CA PHE A 84 4.64 10.53 -12.08
C PHE A 84 4.06 10.93 -13.43
N TYR A 85 2.82 10.52 -13.68
CA TYR A 85 2.02 10.99 -14.81
C TYR A 85 0.70 11.52 -14.30
N SER A 86 0.19 12.56 -14.94
CA SER A 86 -1.19 13.00 -14.73
C SER A 86 -1.88 13.30 -16.05
N SER A 87 -3.19 13.12 -16.04
CA SER A 87 -4.11 13.65 -17.05
C SER A 87 -5.19 14.38 -16.30
N ILE A 88 -5.31 15.69 -16.48
CA ILE A 88 -6.41 16.49 -15.93
C ILE A 88 -6.96 17.36 -17.05
N MET A 89 -8.26 17.30 -17.32
CA MET A 89 -8.89 18.05 -18.41
C MET A 89 -8.22 17.78 -19.77
N LYS A 90 -7.78 16.54 -19.99
CA LYS A 90 -7.01 16.08 -21.16
C LYS A 90 -5.61 16.71 -21.31
N ALA A 91 -5.16 17.51 -20.36
CA ALA A 91 -3.78 17.98 -20.29
C ALA A 91 -2.93 16.88 -19.66
N LEU A 92 -1.97 16.37 -20.43
CA LEU A 92 -1.03 15.36 -19.97
C LEU A 92 0.22 16.03 -19.41
N ASP A 93 0.64 15.60 -18.22
CA ASP A 93 1.89 16.01 -17.60
C ASP A 93 2.68 14.79 -17.10
N SER A 94 4.01 14.92 -17.06
CA SER A 94 4.90 13.92 -16.51
C SER A 94 6.08 14.54 -15.79
N ALA A 95 6.43 13.98 -14.63
CA ALA A 95 7.56 14.43 -13.83
C ALA A 95 8.26 13.26 -13.16
N ARG A 96 9.44 13.51 -12.60
CA ARG A 96 10.01 12.62 -11.58
C ARG A 96 9.36 12.94 -10.24
N TYR A 97 9.21 11.93 -9.39
CA TYR A 97 8.77 12.13 -8.02
C TYR A 97 9.71 11.46 -7.03
N THR A 98 9.70 11.95 -5.80
CA THR A 98 10.30 11.26 -4.65
C THR A 98 9.20 10.94 -3.64
N TYR A 99 9.37 9.83 -2.92
CA TYR A 99 8.42 9.39 -1.91
C TYR A 99 9.17 8.96 -0.65
N SER A 100 8.63 9.35 0.50
CA SER A 100 9.10 8.95 1.82
C SER A 100 7.94 8.30 2.58
N GLU A 101 8.01 6.98 2.76
CA GLU A 101 7.01 6.23 3.54
C GLU A 101 6.98 6.66 5.00
N ALA A 102 8.16 6.82 5.61
CA ALA A 102 8.29 7.24 7.01
C ALA A 102 7.64 8.60 7.30
N ASN A 103 7.58 9.49 6.30
CA ASN A 103 7.00 10.83 6.44
C ASN A 103 5.65 10.99 5.72
N LEU A 104 5.15 9.93 5.07
CA LEU A 104 3.96 9.96 4.22
C LEU A 104 3.96 11.17 3.27
N LYS A 105 5.08 11.38 2.57
CA LYS A 105 5.30 12.58 1.74
C LYS A 105 5.70 12.20 0.32
N ILE A 106 5.12 12.89 -0.66
CA ILE A 106 5.43 12.78 -2.08
C ILE A 106 5.83 14.16 -2.59
N ASN A 107 6.96 14.28 -3.27
CA ASN A 107 7.36 15.52 -3.94
C ASN A 107 7.31 15.29 -5.46
N VAL A 108 6.58 16.15 -6.18
CA VAL A 108 6.45 16.15 -7.64
C VAL A 108 6.73 17.56 -8.13
N GLY A 109 7.86 17.78 -8.79
CA GLY A 109 8.25 19.14 -9.20
C GLY A 109 8.35 20.09 -8.00
N ASN A 110 7.54 21.15 -7.99
CA ASN A 110 7.41 22.13 -6.90
C ASN A 110 6.29 21.80 -5.89
N CYS A 111 5.50 20.74 -6.13
CA CYS A 111 4.43 20.32 -5.23
C CYS A 111 4.95 19.36 -4.15
N GLN A 112 4.51 19.56 -2.90
CA GLN A 112 4.93 18.76 -1.74
C GLN A 112 3.72 18.16 -1.03
N TYR A 113 3.15 17.12 -1.64
CA TYR A 113 1.99 16.42 -1.11
C TYR A 113 2.32 15.64 0.17
N LYS A 114 1.53 15.88 1.21
CA LYS A 114 1.35 14.96 2.34
C LYS A 114 0.25 13.96 1.98
N ILE A 115 0.49 12.68 2.23
CA ILE A 115 -0.54 11.63 2.14
C ILE A 115 -1.33 11.68 3.44
N LEU A 116 -2.58 12.13 3.38
CA LEU A 116 -3.46 12.18 4.55
C LEU A 116 -3.96 10.78 4.91
N TYR A 117 -4.33 10.01 3.89
CA TYR A 117 -4.58 8.57 4.02
C TYR A 117 -4.39 7.88 2.68
N ILE A 118 -4.15 6.57 2.73
CA ILE A 118 -4.12 5.70 1.56
C ILE A 118 -4.60 4.29 1.95
N THR A 119 -5.54 3.78 1.17
CA THR A 119 -6.10 2.43 1.30
C THR A 119 -5.90 1.68 -0.02
N ASN A 120 -6.56 0.54 -0.17
CA ASN A 120 -6.62 -0.08 -1.49
C ASN A 120 -7.42 0.78 -2.48
N ASN A 121 -8.53 1.41 -2.10
CA ASN A 121 -9.44 2.01 -3.10
C ASN A 121 -9.52 3.52 -3.06
N ALA A 122 -8.87 4.16 -2.08
CA ALA A 122 -8.91 5.61 -1.92
C ALA A 122 -7.59 6.16 -1.40
N MET A 123 -7.24 7.35 -1.88
CA MET A 123 -6.09 8.12 -1.44
C MET A 123 -6.46 9.60 -1.37
N GLU A 124 -5.91 10.29 -0.38
CA GLU A 124 -6.06 11.73 -0.25
C GLU A 124 -4.70 12.40 -0.03
N LEU A 125 -4.42 13.40 -0.85
CA LEU A 125 -3.19 14.17 -0.83
C LEU A 125 -3.50 15.62 -0.43
N TRP A 126 -2.57 16.24 0.28
CA TRP A 126 -2.65 17.65 0.65
C TRP A 126 -1.31 18.36 0.44
N ASP A 127 -1.31 19.41 -0.37
CA ASP A 127 -0.14 20.25 -0.63
C ASP A 127 -0.41 21.69 -0.17
N PRO A 128 0.18 22.15 0.94
CA PRO A 128 0.20 23.56 1.30
C PRO A 128 1.27 24.29 0.48
N HIS A 129 0.84 25.00 -0.56
CA HIS A 129 1.69 25.79 -1.43
C HIS A 129 1.83 27.23 -0.91
N TYR A 130 3.02 27.56 -0.40
CA TYR A 130 3.36 28.92 0.00
C TYR A 130 4.00 29.65 -1.17
N THR A 131 3.39 30.75 -1.62
CA THR A 131 3.99 31.60 -2.66
C THR A 131 5.25 32.28 -2.10
N PRO A 132 6.43 32.13 -2.73
CA PRO A 132 7.63 32.84 -2.29
C PRO A 132 7.45 34.36 -2.47
N GLY A 133 7.78 35.18 -1.46
CA GLY A 133 7.79 36.64 -1.62
C GLY A 133 7.20 37.49 -0.48
N GLY A 134 6.99 36.95 0.72
CA GLY A 134 6.59 37.76 1.90
C GLY A 134 5.10 38.05 2.01
N PHE A 135 4.26 37.45 1.15
CA PHE A 135 2.82 37.37 1.42
C PHE A 135 2.57 36.41 2.59
N THR A 136 1.72 36.83 3.52
CA THR A 136 1.25 36.04 4.67
C THR A 136 0.11 35.08 4.30
N GLY A 137 -0.21 34.97 3.00
CA GLY A 137 -1.19 34.04 2.45
C GLY A 137 -0.55 32.80 1.82
N TYR A 138 -1.35 31.75 1.63
CA TYR A 138 -0.94 30.52 0.96
C TYR A 138 -2.13 29.87 0.27
N VAL A 139 -1.87 29.01 -0.71
CA VAL A 139 -2.89 28.17 -1.35
C VAL A 139 -2.67 26.74 -0.89
N SER A 140 -3.73 26.02 -0.54
CA SER A 140 -3.63 24.58 -0.32
C SER A 140 -4.44 23.81 -1.34
N HIS A 141 -3.86 22.73 -1.84
CA HIS A 141 -4.50 21.80 -2.76
C HIS A 141 -4.81 20.51 -2.01
N LYS A 142 -6.09 20.12 -1.97
CA LYS A 142 -6.53 18.83 -1.43
C LYS A 142 -7.04 17.96 -2.56
N VAL A 143 -6.34 16.88 -2.87
CA VAL A 143 -6.65 15.98 -3.98
C VAL A 143 -7.24 14.68 -3.43
N THR A 144 -8.45 14.34 -3.87
CA THR A 144 -9.08 13.06 -3.54
C THR A 144 -9.04 12.14 -4.76
N LEU A 145 -8.60 10.91 -4.54
CA LEU A 145 -8.29 9.93 -5.56
C LEU A 145 -8.96 8.60 -5.26
N LYS A 146 -9.35 7.84 -6.29
CA LYS A 146 -9.94 6.51 -6.15
C LYS A 146 -9.36 5.50 -7.14
N ARG A 147 -9.61 4.23 -6.87
CA ARG A 147 -9.30 3.10 -7.75
C ARG A 147 -10.54 2.26 -8.00
#